data_AF-A0A1F8S508-F1
#
_entry.id   AF-A0A1F8S508-F1
#
_cell.length_a   1.000
_cell.length_b   1.000
_cell.length_c   1.000
_cell.angle_alpha   90.00
_cell.angle_beta   90.00
_cell.angle_gamma   90.00
#
_symmetry.space_group_name_H-M   'P 1'
#
loop_
_entity.id
_entity.type
_entity.pdbx_description
1 polymer ?
#
loop_
_entity_poly.entity_id
_entity_poly.type
_entity_poly.pdbx_seq_one_letter_code
_entity_poly.pdbx_strand_id
1 'polypeptide(L)'
;MASVLLMVDPRDLGLVSQIRSPHHEAPTIYLYEAVPGGVGLSERLWERHDELLAGAADLIIACACEAGCPACTGPRLEPHVDAKALALRLLADLGAPILATV
;
A
#
# COMPACT_ATOMS: atom_id res chain seq x y z
N MET A 1 3.61 5.20 1.14
CA MET A 1 2.88 5.82 2.27
C MET A 1 3.45 5.41 3.63
N ALA A 2 3.70 4.12 3.90
CA ALA A 2 4.16 3.63 5.22
C ALA A 2 5.35 4.42 5.84
N SER A 3 6.38 4.73 5.05
CA SER A 3 7.53 5.53 5.51
C SER A 3 7.15 6.94 5.95
N VAL A 4 6.23 7.59 5.24
CA VAL A 4 5.73 8.94 5.56
C VAL A 4 4.91 8.90 6.85
N LEU A 5 4.06 7.89 7.02
CA LEU A 5 3.19 7.74 8.20
C LEU A 5 3.98 7.57 9.50
N LEU A 6 5.10 6.83 9.43
CA LEU A 6 5.98 6.56 10.57
C LEU A 6 7.17 7.53 10.67
N MET A 7 7.31 8.46 9.72
CA MET A 7 8.45 9.39 9.62
C MET A 7 9.82 8.65 9.64
N VAL A 8 9.92 7.58 8.84
CA VAL A 8 11.15 6.76 8.69
C VAL A 8 11.68 6.79 7.27
N ASP A 9 12.94 6.37 7.09
CA ASP A 9 13.49 6.22 5.75
C ASP A 9 12.78 5.04 5.04
N PRO A 10 12.43 5.17 3.75
CA PRO A 10 11.86 4.05 2.98
C PRO A 10 12.70 2.76 3.01
N ARG A 11 14.02 2.85 3.26
CA ARG A 11 14.93 1.70 3.37
C ARG A 11 14.79 0.94 4.69
N ASP A 12 14.19 1.55 5.71
CA ASP A 12 13.93 0.88 7.00
C ASP A 12 12.76 -0.11 6.91
N LEU A 13 11.96 -0.03 5.84
CA LEU A 13 10.81 -0.87 5.59
C LEU A 13 11.01 -1.73 4.34
N GLY A 14 10.81 -3.04 4.49
CA GLY A 14 10.70 -4.00 3.40
C GLY A 14 9.23 -4.26 3.02
N LEU A 15 9.04 -4.63 1.75
CA LEU A 15 7.76 -5.01 1.17
C LEU A 15 7.93 -6.27 0.33
N VAL A 16 7.08 -7.28 0.56
CA VAL A 16 7.00 -8.47 -0.29
C VAL A 16 5.53 -8.75 -0.62
N SER A 17 5.23 -8.87 -1.91
CA SER A 17 3.92 -9.31 -2.40
C SER A 17 3.97 -10.79 -2.77
N GLN A 18 3.07 -11.59 -2.22
CA GLN A 18 2.93 -13.00 -2.55
C GLN A 18 1.54 -13.26 -3.14
N ILE A 19 1.48 -13.88 -4.32
CA ILE A 19 0.20 -14.25 -4.97
C ILE A 19 -0.52 -15.32 -4.15
N ARG A 20 0.23 -16.23 -3.53
CA ARG A 20 -0.26 -17.21 -2.58
C ARG A 20 0.72 -17.30 -1.43
N SER A 21 0.33 -16.78 -0.28
CA SER A 21 1.13 -16.94 0.93
C SER A 21 1.12 -18.42 1.37
N PRO A 22 2.27 -18.98 1.79
CA PRO A 22 2.30 -20.31 2.40
C PRO A 22 1.60 -20.37 3.76
N HIS A 23 1.32 -19.23 4.39
CA HIS A 23 0.70 -19.15 5.70
C HIS A 23 -0.83 -19.00 5.65
N HIS A 24 -1.33 -18.30 4.62
CA HIS A 24 -2.74 -17.94 4.52
C HIS A 24 -3.42 -18.44 3.23
N GLU A 25 -2.67 -19.08 2.33
CA GLU A 25 -3.13 -19.59 1.04
C GLU A 25 -3.85 -18.55 0.15
N ALA A 26 -3.67 -17.26 0.45
CA ALA A 26 -4.30 -16.12 -0.21
C ALA A 26 -3.25 -15.09 -0.67
N PRO A 27 -3.60 -14.19 -1.63
CA PRO A 27 -2.76 -13.06 -1.98
C PRO A 27 -2.49 -12.18 -0.77
N THR A 28 -1.22 -12.00 -0.41
CA THR A 28 -0.83 -11.32 0.82
C THR A 28 0.31 -10.34 0.54
N ILE A 29 0.20 -9.15 1.12
CA ILE A 29 1.25 -8.14 1.11
C ILE A 29 1.86 -8.10 2.52
N TYR A 30 3.16 -8.34 2.60
CA TYR A 30 3.92 -8.27 3.84
C TYR A 30 4.72 -6.97 3.88
N LEU A 31 4.49 -6.17 4.91
CA LEU A 31 5.30 -5.02 5.29
C LEU A 31 6.07 -5.38 6.56
N TYR A 32 7.38 -5.21 6.54
CA TYR A 32 8.24 -5.56 7.67
C TYR A 32 9.37 -4.56 7.81
N GLU A 33 9.97 -4.47 8.98
CA GLU A 33 11.17 -3.66 9.19
C GLU A 33 12.44 -4.42 8.80
N ALA A 34 13.35 -3.74 8.11
CA ALA A 34 14.63 -4.29 7.69
C ALA A 34 15.73 -4.14 8.76
N VAL A 35 15.40 -3.55 9.91
CA VAL A 35 16.34 -3.27 11.00
C VAL A 35 16.62 -4.57 11.79
N PRO A 36 17.88 -5.01 11.90
CA PRO A 36 18.24 -6.19 12.69
C PRO A 36 17.82 -6.03 14.17
N GLY A 37 17.13 -7.03 14.70
CA GLY A 37 16.65 -7.04 16.09
C GLY A 37 15.27 -6.41 16.31
N GLY A 38 14.74 -5.68 15.33
CA GLY A 38 13.42 -5.05 15.42
C GLY A 38 13.37 -3.88 16.40
N VAL A 39 12.87 -2.75 15.94
CA VAL A 39 12.63 -1.52 16.72
C VAL A 39 11.13 -1.20 16.83
N GLY A 40 10.27 -2.16 16.48
CA GLY A 40 8.82 -2.06 16.61
C GLY A 40 8.18 -1.16 15.56
N LEU A 41 8.77 -1.05 14.36
CA LEU A 41 8.12 -0.31 13.27
C LEU A 41 6.93 -1.08 12.70
N SER A 42 7.07 -2.39 12.58
CA SER A 42 6.03 -3.25 12.01
C SER A 42 4.78 -3.27 12.90
N GLU A 43 4.97 -3.33 14.22
CA GLU A 43 3.89 -3.27 15.21
C GLU A 43 3.15 -1.93 15.17
N ARG A 44 3.88 -0.81 15.21
CA ARG A 44 3.30 0.53 15.09
C ARG A 44 2.58 0.76 13.76
N LEU A 45 3.08 0.18 12.67
CA LEU A 45 2.42 0.24 11.37
C LEU A 45 1.10 -0.53 11.39
N TRP A 46 1.08 -1.70 12.05
CA TRP A 46 -0.11 -2.52 12.20
C TRP A 46 -1.19 -1.84 13.05
N GLU A 47 -0.81 -1.21 14.16
CA GLU A 47 -1.75 -0.45 14.99
C GLU A 47 -2.42 0.71 14.23
N ARG A 48 -1.70 1.27 13.24
CA ARG A 48 -2.16 2.41 12.43
C ARG A 48 -2.46 2.03 10.98
N HIS A 49 -2.78 0.76 10.71
CA HIS A 49 -2.98 0.28 9.35
C HIS A 49 -4.18 0.95 8.65
N ASP A 50 -5.23 1.32 9.38
CA ASP A 50 -6.36 2.06 8.84
C ASP A 50 -5.92 3.43 8.27
N GLU A 51 -5.06 4.15 8.99
CA GLU A 51 -4.47 5.42 8.52
C GLU A 51 -3.58 5.19 7.29
N LEU A 52 -2.84 4.09 7.27
CA LEU A 52 -2.01 3.71 6.12
C LEU A 52 -2.87 3.48 4.87
N LEU A 53 -3.97 2.74 5.00
CA LEU A 53 -4.89 2.44 3.91
C LEU A 53 -5.61 3.70 3.41
N ALA A 54 -6.10 4.54 4.33
CA ALA A 54 -6.72 5.82 3.99
C ALA A 54 -5.74 6.74 3.25
N GLY A 55 -4.52 6.92 3.78
CA GLY A 55 -3.50 7.75 3.14
C GLY A 55 -3.06 7.21 1.77
N ALA A 56 -3.02 5.89 1.59
CA ALA A 56 -2.73 5.28 0.29
C ALA A 56 -3.85 5.58 -0.73
N ALA A 57 -5.12 5.51 -0.30
CA ALA A 57 -6.26 5.86 -1.16
C ALA A 57 -6.21 7.35 -1.55
N ASP A 58 -5.98 8.24 -0.59
CA ASP A 58 -5.87 9.68 -0.81
C ASP A 58 -4.76 10.03 -1.80
N LEU A 59 -3.59 9.40 -1.66
CA LEU A 59 -2.45 9.58 -2.58
C LEU A 59 -2.83 9.22 -4.01
N ILE A 60 -3.56 8.11 -4.19
CA ILE A 60 -3.96 7.64 -5.52
C ILE A 60 -5.05 8.54 -6.10
N ILE A 61 -6.05 8.93 -5.30
CA ILE A 61 -7.16 9.83 -5.70
C ILE A 61 -6.61 11.19 -6.13
N ALA A 62 -5.73 11.79 -5.33
CA ALA A 62 -5.15 13.10 -5.58
C ALA A 62 -4.19 13.15 -6.79
N CYS A 63 -3.70 11.99 -7.25
CA CYS A 63 -2.80 11.92 -8.39
C CYS A 63 -3.55 12.25 -9.70
N ALA A 64 -3.07 13.24 -10.47
CA ALA A 64 -3.67 13.67 -11.74
C ALA A 64 -3.49 12.70 -12.93
N CYS A 65 -2.94 11.51 -12.71
CA CYS A 65 -2.81 10.50 -13.77
C CYS A 65 -4.16 9.83 -14.10
N GLU A 66 -4.29 9.38 -15.34
CA GLU A 66 -5.49 8.70 -15.82
C GLU A 66 -5.56 7.23 -15.35
N ALA A 67 -4.50 6.45 -15.59
CA ALA A 67 -4.51 5.00 -15.42
C ALA A 67 -3.42 4.45 -14.46
N GLY A 68 -2.78 5.32 -13.68
CA GLY A 68 -1.66 4.98 -12.79
C GLY A 68 -0.29 5.42 -13.35
N CYS A 69 0.62 5.77 -12.44
CA CYS A 69 1.96 6.23 -12.76
C CYS A 69 2.99 5.77 -11.70
N PRO A 70 4.30 5.86 -11.98
CA PRO A 70 5.35 5.44 -11.05
C PRO A 70 5.30 6.12 -9.67
N ALA A 71 4.63 7.27 -9.55
CA ALA A 71 4.51 8.00 -8.29
C ALA A 71 3.35 7.53 -7.40
N CYS A 72 2.26 7.00 -7.96
CA CYS A 72 1.07 6.60 -7.19
C CYS A 72 0.91 5.08 -7.07
N THR A 73 0.76 4.38 -8.19
CA THR A 73 0.54 2.93 -8.26
C THR A 73 1.84 2.16 -8.51
N GLY A 74 2.91 2.85 -8.88
CA GLY A 74 4.15 2.24 -9.34
C GLY A 74 4.19 2.03 -10.85
N PRO A 75 5.25 1.36 -11.36
CA PRO A 75 5.46 1.18 -12.79
C PRO A 75 4.31 0.38 -13.42
N ARG A 76 3.78 0.88 -14.54
CA ARG A 76 2.76 0.18 -15.32
C ARG A 76 3.38 -1.02 -16.03
N LEU A 77 2.90 -2.21 -15.69
CA LEU A 77 3.31 -3.46 -16.33
C LEU A 77 2.49 -3.73 -17.60
N GLU A 78 1.19 -3.41 -17.60
CA GLU A 78 0.29 -3.62 -18.73
C GLU A 78 -0.31 -2.28 -19.23
N PRO A 79 -0.12 -1.91 -20.51
CA PRO A 79 -0.57 -0.61 -21.03
C PRO A 79 -2.08 -0.38 -21.04
N HIS A 80 -2.87 -1.46 -21.09
CA HIS A 80 -4.33 -1.43 -21.23
C HIS A 80 -5.07 -1.60 -19.91
N VAL A 81 -4.33 -1.69 -18.79
CA VAL A 81 -4.91 -1.87 -17.47
C VAL A 81 -4.96 -0.53 -16.75
N ASP A 82 -6.15 -0.18 -16.27
CA ASP A 82 -6.33 0.95 -15.35
C ASP A 82 -5.88 0.51 -13.94
N ALA A 83 -4.58 0.67 -13.69
CA ALA A 83 -3.98 0.31 -12.41
C ALA A 83 -4.50 1.20 -11.26
N LYS A 84 -4.90 2.44 -11.56
CA LYS A 84 -5.44 3.38 -10.59
C LYS A 84 -6.79 2.88 -10.07
N ALA A 85 -7.71 2.55 -10.97
CA ALA A 85 -9.02 2.01 -10.60
C ALA A 85 -8.91 0.68 -9.84
N LEU A 86 -8.03 -0.23 -10.28
CA LEU A 86 -7.81 -1.51 -9.60
C LEU A 86 -7.23 -1.34 -8.19
N ALA A 87 -6.24 -0.45 -8.02
CA ALA A 87 -5.63 -0.20 -6.72
C ALA A 87 -6.65 0.38 -5.73
N LEU A 88 -7.49 1.33 -6.16
CA LEU A 88 -8.55 1.88 -5.32
C LEU A 88 -9.57 0.83 -4.90
N ARG A 89 -9.95 -0.08 -5.81
CA ARG A 89 -10.85 -1.18 -5.47
C ARG A 89 -10.25 -2.13 -4.44
N LEU A 90 -8.97 -2.50 -4.61
CA LEU A 90 -8.27 -3.33 -3.62
C LEU A 90 -8.17 -2.66 -2.26
N LEU A 91 -7.88 -1.36 -2.22
CA LEU A 91 -7.85 -0.61 -0.96
C LEU A 91 -9.22 -0.57 -0.29
N ALA A 92 -10.30 -0.43 -1.05
CA ALA A 92 -11.66 -0.50 -0.54
C ALA A 92 -11.99 -1.87 0.08
N ASP A 93 -11.63 -2.96 -0.61
CA ASP A 93 -11.82 -4.32 -0.12
C ASP A 93 -11.02 -4.60 1.16
N LEU A 94 -9.88 -3.91 1.34
CA LEU A 94 -9.05 -3.95 2.55
C LEU A 94 -9.56 -3.04 3.68
N GLY A 95 -10.63 -2.26 3.46
CA GLY A 95 -11.25 -1.41 4.47
C GLY A 95 -10.83 0.06 4.43
N ALA A 96 -10.11 0.52 3.39
CA ALA A 96 -9.81 1.95 3.25
C ALA A 96 -11.12 2.74 3.12
N PRO A 97 -11.27 3.87 3.86
CA PRO A 97 -12.39 4.78 3.68
C PRO A 97 -12.20 5.56 2.38
N ILE A 98 -12.46 4.92 1.24
CA ILE A 98 -12.65 5.65 -0.01
C ILE A 98 -13.92 6.48 0.18
N LEU A 99 -13.75 7.78 0.44
CA LEU A 99 -14.84 8.74 0.42
C LEU A 99 -15.59 8.52 -0.89
N ALA A 100 -16.77 7.92 -0.81
CA ALA A 100 -17.67 7.70 -1.92
C ALA A 100 -18.09 9.08 -2.45
N THR A 101 -17.26 9.65 -3.31
CA THR A 101 -17.53 10.90 -4.02
C THR A 101 -17.36 10.62 -5.51
N VAL A 102 -18.19 9.71 -6.02
CA VAL A 102 -18.75 9.75 -7.37
C VAL A 102 -20.18 9.25 -7.29
#